data_AF-A0A929J5N5-F1
#
_entry.id   AF-A0A929J5N5-F1
#
_cell.length_a   1.000
_cell.length_b   1.000
_cell.length_c   1.000
_cell.angle_alpha   90.00
_cell.angle_beta   90.00
_cell.angle_gamma   90.00
#
_symmetry.space_group_name_H-M   'P 1'
#
loop_
_entity.id
_entity.type
_entity.pdbx_description
1 polymer ?
#
loop_
_entity_poly.entity_id
_entity_poly.type
_entity_poly.pdbx_seq_one_letter_code
_entity_poly.pdbx_strand_id
1 'polypeptide(L)'
;KNDNRGVLSNERSLGSVIRLLTPSDDIYTDEYNQWLENIPQYILALVYMIKRFYKPEWKDNWRKHFSVDEVNGYPGHELKFDGRKLVTSYLRVGLRSDGTWRIYKLRQDFVAATKVQTEDDITASTVVPVSYIEGELNARYKNPSVKLVKNCESRLFQRPDEAINRGFDTQTEIDLSEQGNFISNFEPLTSADAREQVEDAINFMEYSQPMQELIREAAGTEDEYFVSSAHPRIVDGEHSKNVRYLQKRPDLANPRPLYLAQTGTRLSRGLSLDQPVHFPVNAVLQGRRNNPEEKAAGIRPLAVYNPIHYQELPELFMDLICSLTGKSPSTTGAGSEGALTKGPFNALSTTADLNNALVSFILCDYAGYSSAAGYIGAGRRVDHDISMLIPEIWCRLPIPQRDPKYLIKNGHLEKIEDFDYKGEKIHASRLGYRITEKFVHAFFGKVFDSPTIVFDEKMLRPETQGMDAYVDGVKNIVEAQEKVALSYFADGSIDDACPPLKAVLSIMAEGSYEGKTVDDPSIREMFTLEYLLESDWYQQRLKIKQQRDAALWQMNRDYIDQKMDETNESNTNLWADLQGRIENAEEMLEWVNSDSYLERLQGTLGADWIHKGA
;
A
#
# COMPACT_ATOMS: atom_id res chain seq x y z
N LYS A 1 -12.95 -23.31 23.33
CA LYS A 1 -14.29 -23.89 22.97
C LYS A 1 -14.04 -25.01 21.97
N ASN A 2 -14.50 -26.22 22.24
CA ASN A 2 -14.36 -27.34 21.30
C ASN A 2 -15.27 -27.11 20.09
N ASP A 3 -14.66 -27.01 18.90
CA ASP A 3 -15.36 -26.86 17.64
C ASP A 3 -15.80 -28.24 17.13
N ASN A 4 -17.06 -28.60 17.38
CA ASN A 4 -17.62 -29.92 17.05
C ASN A 4 -18.14 -30.01 15.59
N ARG A 5 -17.91 -29.00 14.75
CA ARG A 5 -18.38 -29.03 13.35
C ARG A 5 -17.57 -30.05 12.55
N GLY A 6 -18.26 -31.03 11.95
CA GLY A 6 -17.63 -32.01 11.07
C GLY A 6 -16.90 -31.38 9.87
N VAL A 7 -15.85 -32.04 9.37
CA VAL A 7 -15.01 -31.52 8.27
C VAL A 7 -15.86 -31.17 7.03
N LEU A 8 -16.74 -32.07 6.60
CA LEU A 8 -17.59 -31.86 5.42
C LEU A 8 -18.85 -31.02 5.71
N SER A 9 -19.12 -30.61 6.95
CA SER A 9 -20.30 -29.80 7.28
C SER A 9 -20.27 -28.44 6.59
N ASN A 10 -21.41 -28.01 6.04
CA ASN A 10 -21.55 -26.67 5.42
C ASN A 10 -21.35 -25.53 6.43
N GLU A 11 -21.50 -25.79 7.73
CA GLU A 11 -21.24 -24.81 8.79
C GLU A 11 -19.74 -24.60 9.05
N ARG A 12 -18.88 -25.45 8.48
CA ARG A 12 -17.43 -25.33 8.54
C ARG A 12 -16.89 -24.86 7.19
N SER A 13 -16.32 -23.66 7.16
CA SER A 13 -15.72 -23.10 5.93
C SER A 13 -14.45 -23.85 5.51
N LEU A 14 -14.10 -23.78 4.23
CA LEU A 14 -12.86 -24.36 3.71
C LEU A 14 -11.63 -23.82 4.45
N GLY A 15 -11.54 -22.50 4.68
CA GLY A 15 -10.45 -21.91 5.45
C GLY A 15 -10.36 -22.43 6.90
N SER A 16 -11.48 -22.79 7.53
CA SER A 16 -11.48 -23.42 8.86
C SER A 16 -10.98 -24.87 8.82
N VAL A 17 -11.20 -25.58 7.70
CA VAL A 17 -10.64 -26.92 7.48
C VAL A 17 -9.14 -26.85 7.20
N ILE A 18 -8.68 -25.89 6.39
CA ILE A 18 -7.25 -25.65 6.15
C ILE A 18 -6.55 -25.36 7.48
N ARG A 19 -7.08 -24.44 8.28
CA ARG A 19 -6.54 -24.13 9.61
C ARG A 19 -6.52 -25.34 10.54
N LEU A 20 -7.56 -26.19 10.50
CA LEU A 20 -7.61 -27.43 11.29
C LEU A 20 -6.47 -28.38 10.93
N LEU A 21 -6.13 -28.46 9.65
CA LEU A 21 -5.16 -29.41 9.11
C LEU A 21 -3.80 -28.75 8.85
N THR A 22 -3.52 -27.61 9.50
CA THR A 22 -2.23 -26.94 9.46
C THR A 22 -1.59 -27.05 10.84
N PRO A 23 -0.38 -27.65 10.98
CA PRO A 23 0.32 -27.75 12.27
C PRO A 23 0.43 -26.42 13.00
N SER A 24 0.39 -26.46 14.33
CA SER A 24 0.57 -25.30 15.20
C SER A 24 0.97 -25.72 16.60
N ASP A 25 2.19 -25.36 17.00
CA ASP A 25 2.77 -25.71 18.31
C ASP A 25 2.03 -25.08 19.49
N ASP A 26 1.31 -23.98 19.24
CA ASP A 26 0.58 -23.25 20.29
C ASP A 26 -0.89 -23.64 20.42
N ILE A 27 -1.50 -24.20 19.36
CA ILE A 27 -2.93 -24.51 19.32
C ILE A 27 -3.17 -25.99 19.57
N TYR A 28 -2.27 -26.84 19.10
CA TYR A 28 -2.42 -28.29 19.09
C TYR A 28 -1.43 -28.96 20.02
N THR A 29 -1.76 -30.17 20.45
CA THR A 29 -0.82 -31.02 21.19
C THR A 29 0.27 -31.53 20.25
N ASP A 30 1.44 -31.83 20.80
CA ASP A 30 2.56 -32.44 20.05
C ASP A 30 2.12 -33.70 19.29
N GLU A 31 1.27 -34.53 19.90
CA GLU A 31 0.70 -35.73 19.27
C GLU A 31 -0.14 -35.39 18.02
N TYR A 32 -0.96 -34.34 18.08
CA TYR A 32 -1.78 -33.93 16.95
C TYR A 32 -0.94 -33.29 15.83
N ASN A 33 0.07 -32.49 16.19
CA ASN A 33 1.01 -31.94 15.21
C ASN A 33 1.79 -33.06 14.53
N GLN A 34 2.31 -34.04 15.28
CA GLN A 34 2.98 -35.20 14.71
C GLN A 34 2.04 -36.01 13.79
N TRP A 35 0.76 -36.14 14.15
CA TRP A 35 -0.23 -36.75 13.27
C TRP A 35 -0.43 -35.95 11.98
N LEU A 36 -0.56 -34.62 12.06
CA LEU A 36 -0.71 -33.74 10.89
C LEU A 36 0.52 -33.78 9.97
N GLU A 37 1.72 -33.78 10.54
CA GLU A 37 2.99 -33.86 9.80
C GLU A 37 3.14 -35.18 9.03
N ASN A 38 2.55 -36.26 9.54
CA ASN A 38 2.49 -37.55 8.84
C ASN A 38 1.51 -37.55 7.64
N ILE A 39 0.67 -36.53 7.48
CA ILE A 39 -0.24 -36.42 6.33
C ILE A 39 0.51 -35.72 5.17
N PRO A 40 0.71 -36.40 4.02
CA PRO A 40 1.37 -35.76 2.90
C PRO A 40 0.57 -34.56 2.38
N GLN A 41 1.26 -33.49 1.98
CA GLN A 41 0.63 -32.26 1.48
C GLN A 41 -0.32 -32.50 0.29
N TYR A 42 0.00 -33.45 -0.58
CA TYR A 42 -0.88 -33.79 -1.71
C TYR A 42 -2.22 -34.42 -1.24
N ILE A 43 -2.24 -35.13 -0.10
CA ILE A 43 -3.48 -35.64 0.50
C ILE A 43 -4.32 -34.49 1.06
N LEU A 44 -3.70 -33.54 1.75
CA LEU A 44 -4.39 -32.34 2.25
C LEU A 44 -5.04 -31.54 1.11
N ALA A 45 -4.31 -31.35 0.01
CA ALA A 45 -4.86 -30.73 -1.19
C ALA A 45 -6.11 -31.45 -1.72
N LEU A 46 -6.14 -32.78 -1.71
CA LEU A 46 -7.33 -33.57 -2.07
C LEU A 46 -8.47 -33.37 -1.06
N VAL A 47 -8.19 -33.36 0.25
CA VAL A 47 -9.20 -33.09 1.29
C VAL A 47 -9.85 -31.73 1.07
N TYR A 48 -9.07 -30.70 0.74
CA TYR A 48 -9.57 -29.35 0.47
C TYR A 48 -10.44 -29.30 -0.80
N MET A 49 -10.05 -30.03 -1.84
CA MET A 49 -10.85 -30.15 -3.07
C MET A 49 -12.17 -30.87 -2.80
N ILE A 50 -12.14 -32.00 -2.08
CA ILE A 50 -13.35 -32.71 -1.67
C ILE A 50 -14.24 -31.78 -0.85
N LYS A 51 -13.68 -31.09 0.14
CA LYS A 51 -14.43 -30.11 0.96
C LYS A 51 -15.08 -29.03 0.12
N ARG A 52 -14.38 -28.51 -0.90
CA ARG A 52 -14.86 -27.43 -1.76
C ARG A 52 -16.08 -27.82 -2.59
N PHE A 53 -16.04 -29.02 -3.17
CA PHE A 53 -17.06 -29.51 -4.09
C PHE A 53 -18.15 -30.33 -3.41
N TYR A 54 -17.92 -30.81 -2.19
CA TYR A 54 -18.88 -31.59 -1.42
C TYR A 54 -20.26 -30.95 -1.38
N LYS A 55 -21.29 -31.75 -1.65
CA LYS A 55 -22.69 -31.37 -1.46
C LYS A 55 -23.33 -32.25 -0.38
N PRO A 56 -24.16 -31.69 0.52
CA PRO A 56 -24.82 -32.46 1.59
C PRO A 56 -25.59 -33.68 1.11
N GLU A 57 -26.19 -33.60 -0.08
CA GLU A 57 -26.97 -34.69 -0.67
C GLU A 57 -26.13 -35.95 -0.93
N TRP A 58 -24.81 -35.82 -1.06
CA TRP A 58 -23.91 -36.95 -1.33
C TRP A 58 -23.71 -37.84 -0.12
N LYS A 59 -23.82 -37.29 1.10
CA LYS A 59 -23.49 -38.01 2.36
C LYS A 59 -22.14 -38.71 2.22
N ASP A 60 -22.07 -40.01 2.48
CA ASP A 60 -20.83 -40.80 2.38
C ASP A 60 -20.45 -41.20 0.93
N ASN A 61 -21.32 -40.92 -0.05
CA ASN A 61 -21.12 -41.31 -1.46
C ASN A 61 -20.37 -40.27 -2.31
N TRP A 62 -19.66 -39.32 -1.69
CA TRP A 62 -18.93 -38.27 -2.42
C TRP A 62 -17.83 -38.85 -3.34
N ARG A 63 -17.26 -40.01 -3.00
CA ARG A 63 -16.11 -40.61 -3.71
C ARG A 63 -16.39 -40.88 -5.19
N LYS A 64 -17.62 -41.21 -5.58
CA LYS A 64 -18.00 -41.51 -6.98
C LYS A 64 -17.87 -40.30 -7.91
N HIS A 65 -17.83 -39.09 -7.36
CA HIS A 65 -17.72 -37.84 -8.12
C HIS A 65 -16.27 -37.45 -8.44
N PHE A 66 -15.29 -38.17 -7.87
CA PHE A 66 -13.88 -37.90 -8.08
C PHE A 66 -13.19 -39.09 -8.72
N SER A 67 -12.43 -38.83 -9.78
CA SER A 67 -11.70 -39.86 -10.53
C SER A 67 -10.39 -39.32 -11.08
N VAL A 68 -9.60 -40.21 -11.66
CA VAL A 68 -8.46 -39.88 -12.54
C VAL A 68 -8.66 -40.66 -13.84
N ASP A 69 -8.09 -40.17 -14.94
CA ASP A 69 -8.07 -40.96 -16.18
C ASP A 69 -7.13 -42.15 -16.06
N GLU A 70 -7.35 -43.16 -16.90
CA GLU A 70 -6.35 -44.19 -17.14
C GLU A 70 -5.51 -43.77 -18.35
N VAL A 71 -4.23 -43.49 -18.11
CA VAL A 71 -3.26 -43.07 -19.11
C VAL A 71 -2.29 -44.22 -19.33
N ASN A 72 -2.29 -44.79 -20.54
CA ASN A 72 -1.44 -45.94 -20.91
C ASN A 72 -1.59 -47.16 -19.97
N GLY A 73 -2.78 -47.42 -19.44
CA GLY A 73 -3.03 -48.54 -18.51
C GLY A 73 -2.70 -48.23 -17.05
N TYR A 74 -2.31 -47.00 -16.73
CA TYR A 74 -1.99 -46.56 -15.37
C TYR A 74 -2.90 -45.41 -14.93
N PRO A 75 -3.30 -45.33 -13.66
CA PRO A 75 -4.03 -44.17 -13.15
C PRO A 75 -3.21 -42.88 -13.34
N GLY A 76 -3.82 -41.87 -13.94
CA GLY A 76 -3.24 -40.56 -14.11
C GLY A 76 -3.10 -39.80 -12.79
N HIS A 77 -2.43 -38.65 -12.83
CA HIS A 77 -2.14 -37.82 -11.65
C HIS A 77 -3.08 -36.62 -11.50
N GLU A 78 -4.05 -36.46 -12.42
CA GLU A 78 -4.92 -35.28 -12.48
C GLU A 78 -6.32 -35.62 -11.95
N LEU A 79 -6.68 -35.04 -10.80
CA LEU A 79 -7.99 -35.26 -10.22
C LEU A 79 -9.09 -34.61 -11.07
N LYS A 80 -10.13 -35.39 -11.35
CA LYS A 80 -11.35 -34.97 -12.03
C LYS A 80 -12.52 -34.88 -11.08
N PHE A 81 -13.41 -33.94 -11.34
CA PHE A 81 -14.73 -33.84 -10.72
C PHE A 81 -15.80 -34.03 -11.80
N ASP A 82 -16.63 -35.07 -11.67
CA ASP A 82 -17.65 -35.46 -12.66
C ASP A 82 -17.09 -35.50 -14.10
N GLY A 83 -15.90 -36.09 -14.26
CA GLY A 83 -15.20 -36.25 -15.54
C GLY A 83 -14.45 -35.00 -16.05
N ARG A 84 -14.55 -33.87 -15.37
CA ARG A 84 -13.86 -32.62 -15.74
C ARG A 84 -12.56 -32.46 -14.96
N LYS A 85 -11.47 -32.14 -15.66
CA LYS A 85 -10.18 -31.80 -15.06
C LYS A 85 -10.35 -30.58 -14.16
N LEU A 86 -9.85 -30.67 -12.93
CA LEU A 86 -9.83 -29.55 -12.00
C LEU A 86 -8.61 -28.66 -12.31
N VAL A 87 -8.87 -27.38 -12.54
CA VAL A 87 -7.83 -26.36 -12.74
C VAL A 87 -7.49 -25.73 -11.40
N THR A 88 -6.21 -25.63 -11.10
CA THR A 88 -5.67 -25.06 -9.86
C THR A 88 -4.91 -23.78 -10.17
N SER A 89 -5.10 -22.77 -9.32
CA SER A 89 -4.40 -21.49 -9.43
C SER A 89 -3.20 -21.46 -8.48
N TYR A 90 -2.14 -20.77 -8.89
CA TYR A 90 -0.92 -20.65 -8.12
C TYR A 90 -0.43 -19.22 -8.10
N LEU A 91 0.34 -18.88 -7.07
CA LEU A 91 1.03 -17.60 -6.96
C LEU A 91 2.50 -17.85 -6.65
N ARG A 92 3.38 -17.08 -7.31
CA ARG A 92 4.78 -17.00 -6.92
C ARG A 92 4.90 -16.17 -5.64
N VAL A 93 5.66 -16.66 -4.66
CA VAL A 93 6.02 -15.91 -3.45
C VAL A 93 7.52 -16.05 -3.22
N GLY A 94 8.25 -15.23 -3.96
CA GLY A 94 9.70 -15.16 -3.99
C GLY A 94 10.39 -16.24 -4.82
N LEU A 95 11.72 -16.16 -4.82
CA LEU A 95 12.61 -17.04 -5.56
C LEU A 95 13.51 -17.84 -4.62
N ARG A 96 13.98 -18.99 -5.09
CA ARG A 96 15.08 -19.72 -4.47
C ARG A 96 16.42 -19.09 -4.87
N SER A 97 17.48 -19.52 -4.19
CA SER A 97 18.84 -19.03 -4.43
C SER A 97 19.37 -19.31 -5.85
N ASP A 98 18.82 -20.33 -6.51
CA ASP A 98 19.13 -20.69 -7.90
C ASP A 98 18.24 -19.95 -8.93
N GLY A 99 17.38 -19.03 -8.49
CA GLY A 99 16.45 -18.29 -9.34
C GLY A 99 15.15 -19.04 -9.66
N THR A 100 14.95 -20.26 -9.15
CA THR A 100 13.70 -20.99 -9.37
C THR A 100 12.55 -20.38 -8.56
N TRP A 101 11.35 -20.40 -9.13
CA TRP A 101 10.16 -19.81 -8.50
C TRP A 101 9.68 -20.63 -7.31
N ARG A 102 9.31 -19.95 -6.21
CA ARG A 102 8.56 -20.55 -5.11
C ARG A 102 7.07 -20.40 -5.39
N ILE A 103 6.46 -21.47 -5.88
CA ILE A 103 5.07 -21.46 -6.33
C ILE A 103 4.18 -22.11 -5.27
N TYR A 104 3.11 -21.40 -4.87
CA TYR A 104 2.17 -21.87 -3.86
C TYR A 104 0.77 -21.95 -4.44
N LYS A 105 0.08 -23.05 -4.10
CA LYS A 105 -1.29 -23.27 -4.54
C LYS A 105 -2.25 -22.34 -3.78
N LEU A 106 -3.03 -21.57 -4.53
CA LEU A 106 -4.12 -20.79 -4.01
C LEU A 106 -5.31 -21.71 -3.69
N ARG A 107 -6.17 -21.27 -2.79
CA ARG A 107 -7.41 -22.01 -2.50
C ARG A 107 -8.24 -22.20 -3.75
N GLN A 108 -8.92 -23.34 -3.83
CA GLN A 108 -9.80 -23.66 -4.97
C GLN A 108 -10.99 -22.68 -5.09
N ASP A 109 -11.35 -21.98 -4.02
CA ASP A 109 -12.36 -20.91 -4.01
C ASP A 109 -11.76 -19.51 -3.93
N PHE A 110 -10.44 -19.37 -4.07
CA PHE A 110 -9.81 -18.06 -4.14
C PHE A 110 -10.18 -17.38 -5.45
N VAL A 111 -10.70 -16.17 -5.32
CA VAL A 111 -10.88 -15.21 -6.40
C VAL A 111 -10.19 -13.94 -5.95
N ALA A 112 -9.34 -13.36 -6.79
CA ALA A 112 -8.66 -12.10 -6.50
C ALA A 112 -9.67 -11.00 -6.19
N ALA A 113 -9.31 -10.07 -5.30
CA ALA A 113 -10.18 -8.97 -4.96
C ALA A 113 -10.36 -8.05 -6.17
N THR A 114 -11.61 -7.63 -6.42
CA THR A 114 -11.85 -6.53 -7.35
C THR A 114 -11.30 -5.26 -6.73
N LYS A 115 -10.31 -4.66 -7.39
CA LYS A 115 -9.66 -3.42 -6.97
C LYS A 115 -10.12 -2.29 -7.88
N VAL A 116 -10.50 -1.17 -7.28
CA VAL A 116 -10.75 0.10 -7.97
C VAL A 116 -9.69 1.05 -7.46
N GLN A 117 -8.85 1.57 -8.37
CA GLN A 117 -7.77 2.46 -8.02
C GLN A 117 -8.33 3.78 -7.46
N THR A 118 -7.81 4.23 -6.32
CA THR A 118 -8.19 5.50 -5.68
C THR A 118 -7.08 6.55 -5.73
N GLU A 119 -5.83 6.10 -5.85
CA GLU A 119 -4.58 6.86 -5.75
C GLU A 119 -3.53 6.20 -6.67
N ASP A 120 -2.51 6.95 -7.08
CA ASP A 120 -1.33 6.43 -7.78
C ASP A 120 -0.06 7.20 -7.36
N ASP A 121 0.21 8.37 -7.97
CA ASP A 121 1.40 9.20 -7.69
C ASP A 121 1.00 10.52 -6.98
N ILE A 122 0.12 11.34 -7.59
CA ILE A 122 -0.28 12.62 -7.01
C ILE A 122 -1.67 12.53 -6.35
N THR A 123 -1.69 12.55 -5.01
CA THR A 123 -2.92 12.48 -4.21
C THR A 123 -3.19 13.78 -3.43
N ALA A 124 -4.42 14.28 -3.53
CA ALA A 124 -4.99 15.21 -2.57
C ALA A 124 -5.71 14.45 -1.46
N SER A 125 -5.53 14.86 -0.21
CA SER A 125 -6.23 14.23 0.92
C SER A 125 -6.65 15.24 1.97
N THR A 126 -7.68 14.88 2.73
CA THR A 126 -8.15 15.66 3.88
C THR A 126 -8.54 14.72 5.02
N VAL A 127 -8.43 15.22 6.26
CA VAL A 127 -8.92 14.53 7.45
C VAL A 127 -10.07 15.35 8.02
N VAL A 128 -11.20 14.66 8.20
CA VAL A 128 -12.42 15.26 8.74
C VAL A 128 -12.99 14.39 9.86
N PRO A 129 -13.63 15.00 10.86
CA PRO A 129 -14.45 14.27 11.82
C PRO A 129 -15.53 13.46 11.11
N VAL A 130 -15.89 12.29 11.64
CA VAL A 130 -16.98 11.48 11.07
C VAL A 130 -18.31 12.26 11.00
N SER A 131 -18.53 13.19 11.93
CA SER A 131 -19.73 14.05 11.95
C SER A 131 -19.86 14.98 10.74
N TYR A 132 -18.80 15.20 9.96
CA TYR A 132 -18.85 16.02 8.74
C TYR A 132 -19.37 15.24 7.54
N ILE A 133 -19.40 13.92 7.59
CA ILE A 133 -19.63 13.09 6.43
C ILE A 133 -21.11 12.77 6.31
N GLU A 134 -21.69 13.20 5.20
CA GLU A 134 -23.03 12.79 4.79
C GLU A 134 -23.03 11.34 4.29
N GLY A 135 -24.13 10.64 4.53
CA GLY A 135 -24.25 9.23 4.23
C GLY A 135 -23.56 8.37 5.30
N GLU A 136 -24.27 7.36 5.78
CA GLU A 136 -23.77 6.42 6.78
C GLU A 136 -22.42 5.82 6.33
N LEU A 137 -21.40 5.97 7.17
CA LEU A 137 -20.13 5.26 7.01
C LEU A 137 -20.29 3.79 7.43
N ASN A 138 -19.30 2.97 7.11
CA ASN A 138 -19.28 1.59 7.57
C ASN A 138 -19.12 1.55 9.10
N ALA A 139 -20.21 1.30 9.82
CA ALA A 139 -20.30 1.30 11.28
C ALA A 139 -19.35 0.32 11.99
N ARG A 140 -18.67 -0.58 11.27
CA ARG A 140 -17.63 -1.46 11.80
C ARG A 140 -16.33 -0.73 12.11
N TYR A 141 -16.10 0.44 11.52
CA TYR A 141 -14.99 1.33 11.87
C TYR A 141 -15.47 2.36 12.90
N LYS A 142 -14.63 2.64 13.90
CA LYS A 142 -14.95 3.51 15.05
C LYS A 142 -14.00 4.70 15.19
N ASN A 143 -13.19 4.94 14.16
CA ASN A 143 -12.24 6.04 14.10
C ASN A 143 -13.00 7.38 14.25
N PRO A 144 -12.52 8.32 15.09
CA PRO A 144 -13.23 9.57 15.34
C PRO A 144 -13.15 10.53 14.14
N SER A 145 -12.04 10.47 13.41
CA SER A 145 -11.84 11.17 12.14
C SER A 145 -11.45 10.16 11.06
N VAL A 146 -11.67 10.52 9.80
CA VAL A 146 -11.29 9.68 8.66
C VAL A 146 -10.56 10.48 7.60
N LYS A 147 -9.65 9.81 6.89
CA LYS A 147 -8.95 10.37 5.74
C LYS A 147 -9.72 10.07 4.46
N LEU A 148 -10.00 11.11 3.70
CA LEU A 148 -10.54 11.05 2.35
C LEU A 148 -9.43 11.39 1.36
N VAL A 149 -9.42 10.69 0.23
CA VAL A 149 -8.38 10.80 -0.79
C VAL A 149 -8.97 11.01 -2.17
N LYS A 150 -8.23 11.68 -3.03
CA LYS A 150 -8.54 11.85 -4.44
C LYS A 150 -7.25 11.89 -5.25
N ASN A 151 -7.15 11.01 -6.24
CA ASN A 151 -6.13 11.13 -7.27
C ASN A 151 -6.35 12.43 -8.06
N CYS A 152 -5.33 13.28 -8.10
CA CYS A 152 -5.33 14.58 -8.80
C CYS A 152 -5.27 14.42 -10.33
N GLU A 153 -4.82 13.27 -10.79
CA GLU A 153 -4.48 12.99 -12.18
C GLU A 153 -5.62 12.26 -12.90
N SER A 154 -5.87 12.61 -14.15
CA SER A 154 -6.78 11.86 -15.04
C SER A 154 -6.03 10.86 -15.94
N ARG A 155 -4.71 11.02 -16.05
CA ARG A 155 -3.80 10.14 -16.78
C ARG A 155 -2.52 9.95 -15.97
N LEU A 156 -1.96 8.75 -16.01
CA LEU A 156 -0.83 8.32 -15.18
C LEU A 156 0.42 8.15 -16.05
N PHE A 157 1.55 8.75 -15.66
CA PHE A 157 2.77 8.76 -16.47
C PHE A 157 3.62 7.50 -16.26
N GLN A 158 3.10 6.38 -16.76
CA GLN A 158 3.66 5.04 -16.54
C GLN A 158 5.05 4.87 -17.15
N ARG A 159 5.88 4.05 -16.49
CA ARG A 159 7.16 3.55 -17.02
C ARG A 159 7.10 2.03 -17.15
N PRO A 160 6.71 1.49 -18.32
CA PRO A 160 6.50 0.06 -18.49
C PRO A 160 7.81 -0.68 -18.73
N ASP A 161 8.57 -0.92 -17.66
CA ASP A 161 9.90 -1.54 -17.72
C ASP A 161 9.89 -2.94 -18.38
N GLU A 162 8.79 -3.69 -18.24
CA GLU A 162 8.66 -5.07 -18.73
C GLU A 162 8.05 -5.17 -20.15
N ALA A 163 7.52 -4.07 -20.71
CA ALA A 163 6.85 -4.09 -22.02
C ALA A 163 7.81 -4.31 -23.19
N ILE A 164 9.12 -4.20 -22.96
CA ILE A 164 10.13 -4.59 -23.94
C ILE A 164 10.04 -6.08 -24.29
N ASN A 165 9.54 -6.91 -23.36
CA ASN A 165 9.30 -8.33 -23.55
C ASN A 165 7.92 -8.53 -24.18
N ARG A 166 7.90 -8.90 -25.46
CA ARG A 166 6.67 -9.05 -26.27
C ARG A 166 5.63 -9.95 -25.59
N GLY A 167 4.40 -9.46 -25.48
CA GLY A 167 3.27 -10.18 -24.89
C GLY A 167 3.31 -10.37 -23.38
N PHE A 168 4.34 -9.87 -22.69
CA PHE A 168 4.45 -10.00 -21.24
C PHE A 168 3.59 -8.96 -20.52
N ASP A 169 3.77 -7.68 -20.83
CA ASP A 169 2.96 -6.58 -20.30
C ASP A 169 1.78 -6.29 -21.24
N THR A 170 0.75 -7.12 -21.12
CA THR A 170 -0.45 -7.02 -21.95
C THR A 170 -1.24 -5.74 -21.71
N GLN A 171 -1.15 -5.14 -20.51
CA GLN A 171 -1.83 -3.87 -20.24
C GLN A 171 -1.17 -2.73 -21.01
N THR A 172 0.17 -2.63 -20.97
CA THR A 172 0.89 -1.63 -21.75
C THR A 172 0.66 -1.81 -23.24
N GLU A 173 0.65 -3.05 -23.74
CA GLU A 173 0.39 -3.30 -25.16
C GLU A 173 -1.03 -2.93 -25.60
N ILE A 174 -2.04 -3.20 -24.75
CA ILE A 174 -3.41 -2.68 -24.97
C ILE A 174 -3.37 -1.15 -25.03
N ASP A 175 -2.81 -0.52 -24.00
CA ASP A 175 -2.84 0.92 -23.84
C ASP A 175 -2.13 1.62 -25.00
N LEU A 176 -0.92 1.18 -25.38
CA LEU A 176 -0.13 1.75 -26.49
C LEU A 176 -0.82 1.59 -27.85
N SER A 177 -1.69 0.59 -27.99
CA SER A 177 -2.46 0.36 -29.22
C SER A 177 -3.71 1.24 -29.33
N GLU A 178 -4.09 1.96 -28.27
CA GLU A 178 -5.18 2.92 -28.33
C GLU A 178 -4.78 4.24 -29.03
N GLN A 179 -5.77 4.91 -29.62
CA GLN A 179 -5.59 6.23 -30.22
C GLN A 179 -5.61 7.35 -29.17
N GLY A 180 -4.96 8.48 -29.47
CA GLY A 180 -4.98 9.68 -28.62
C GLY A 180 -4.11 9.58 -27.37
N ASN A 181 -3.06 8.75 -27.44
CA ASN A 181 -2.06 8.63 -26.39
C ASN A 181 -0.95 9.69 -26.53
N PHE A 182 -0.47 10.15 -25.38
CA PHE A 182 0.81 10.83 -25.30
C PHE A 182 1.88 9.79 -24.96
N ILE A 183 2.88 9.66 -25.82
CA ILE A 183 3.93 8.64 -25.74
C ILE A 183 5.28 9.35 -25.81
N SER A 184 6.25 8.89 -25.03
CA SER A 184 7.60 9.45 -24.97
C SER A 184 8.65 8.36 -24.82
N ASN A 185 9.83 8.60 -25.40
CA ASN A 185 10.99 7.69 -25.38
C ASN A 185 10.76 6.31 -26.00
N PHE A 186 9.93 6.22 -27.03
CA PHE A 186 9.86 5.08 -27.95
C PHE A 186 10.45 5.45 -29.31
N GLU A 187 10.92 4.46 -30.08
CA GLU A 187 11.34 4.67 -31.46
C GLU A 187 10.14 5.03 -32.36
N PRO A 188 10.26 6.04 -33.25
CA PRO A 188 9.25 6.33 -34.25
C PRO A 188 9.40 5.37 -35.43
N LEU A 189 8.69 4.24 -35.37
CA LEU A 189 8.75 3.19 -36.39
C LEU A 189 7.88 3.55 -37.60
N THR A 190 8.29 3.09 -38.78
CA THR A 190 7.64 3.36 -40.08
C THR A 190 6.86 2.16 -40.60
N SER A 191 6.03 2.35 -41.63
CA SER A 191 5.34 1.24 -42.31
C SER A 191 6.28 0.16 -42.86
N ALA A 192 7.55 0.49 -43.16
CA ALA A 192 8.56 -0.51 -43.54
C ALA A 192 8.98 -1.38 -42.34
N ASP A 193 9.23 -0.78 -41.19
CA ASP A 193 9.53 -1.50 -39.93
C ASP A 193 8.35 -2.38 -39.49
N ALA A 194 7.12 -1.93 -39.75
CA ALA A 194 5.92 -2.72 -39.48
C ALA A 194 5.86 -3.99 -40.36
N ARG A 195 6.18 -3.87 -41.66
CA ARG A 195 6.22 -5.03 -42.58
C ARG A 195 7.30 -6.01 -42.19
N GLU A 196 8.49 -5.53 -41.83
CA GLU A 196 9.58 -6.38 -41.32
C GLU A 196 9.14 -7.15 -40.06
N GLN A 197 8.49 -6.46 -39.12
CA GLN A 197 7.94 -7.12 -37.93
C GLN A 197 6.90 -8.19 -38.26
N VAL A 198 5.99 -7.95 -39.22
CA VAL A 198 4.98 -8.95 -39.63
C VAL A 198 5.61 -10.13 -40.37
N GLU A 199 6.65 -9.90 -41.17
CA GLU A 199 7.40 -10.95 -41.88
C GLU A 199 8.17 -11.86 -40.91
N ASP A 200 8.63 -11.33 -39.77
CA ASP A 200 9.18 -12.10 -38.65
C ASP A 200 8.07 -12.77 -37.81
N ALA A 201 7.38 -13.72 -38.45
CA ALA A 201 6.17 -14.33 -37.92
C ALA A 201 6.31 -14.98 -36.53
N ILE A 202 7.50 -15.47 -36.16
CA ILE A 202 7.70 -16.12 -34.85
C ILE A 202 7.58 -15.07 -33.74
N ASN A 203 8.40 -14.04 -33.86
CA ASN A 203 8.49 -12.93 -32.92
C ASN A 203 7.22 -12.07 -32.90
N PHE A 204 6.59 -11.90 -34.07
CA PHE A 204 5.33 -11.19 -34.20
C PHE A 204 4.20 -11.84 -33.39
N MET A 205 4.17 -13.17 -33.36
CA MET A 205 3.15 -13.93 -32.62
C MET A 205 3.33 -13.88 -31.10
N GLU A 206 4.46 -13.36 -30.61
CA GLU A 206 4.68 -13.16 -29.17
C GLU A 206 3.94 -11.92 -28.65
N TYR A 207 3.69 -10.90 -29.48
CA TYR A 207 2.89 -9.74 -29.08
C TYR A 207 1.45 -10.15 -28.72
N SER A 208 0.82 -9.39 -27.83
CA SER A 208 -0.62 -9.46 -27.62
C SER A 208 -1.39 -9.06 -28.87
N GLN A 209 -2.63 -9.53 -28.97
CA GLN A 209 -3.49 -9.27 -30.12
C GLN A 209 -3.64 -7.76 -30.46
N PRO A 210 -3.86 -6.83 -29.49
CA PRO A 210 -3.95 -5.40 -29.80
C PRO A 210 -2.70 -4.84 -30.48
N MET A 211 -1.51 -5.20 -29.98
CA MET A 211 -0.25 -4.74 -30.58
C MET A 211 -0.03 -5.36 -31.97
N GLN A 212 -0.40 -6.63 -32.16
CA GLN A 212 -0.38 -7.24 -33.50
C GLN A 212 -1.31 -6.52 -34.48
N GLU A 213 -2.49 -6.08 -34.03
CA GLU A 213 -3.44 -5.32 -34.85
C GLU A 213 -2.88 -3.95 -35.22
N LEU A 214 -2.29 -3.21 -34.27
CA LEU A 214 -1.61 -1.94 -34.52
C LEU A 214 -0.50 -2.08 -35.57
N ILE A 215 0.37 -3.09 -35.43
CA ILE A 215 1.48 -3.32 -36.37
C ILE A 215 0.95 -3.70 -37.76
N ARG A 216 -0.10 -4.54 -37.86
CA ARG A 216 -0.71 -4.88 -39.16
C ARG A 216 -1.34 -3.67 -39.83
N GLU A 217 -1.99 -2.81 -39.07
CA GLU A 217 -2.53 -1.54 -39.57
C GLU A 217 -1.40 -0.67 -40.14
N ALA A 218 -0.34 -0.44 -39.36
CA ALA A 218 0.83 0.35 -39.77
C ALA A 218 1.55 -0.23 -41.01
N ALA A 219 1.57 -1.55 -41.18
CA ALA A 219 2.14 -2.20 -42.37
C ALA A 219 1.34 -1.90 -43.66
N GLY A 220 0.04 -1.63 -43.51
CA GLY A 220 -0.89 -1.31 -44.60
C GLY A 220 -0.97 0.18 -44.95
N THR A 221 -0.37 1.07 -44.15
CA THR A 221 -0.35 2.52 -44.40
C THR A 221 0.91 2.97 -45.17
N GLU A 222 0.92 4.23 -45.62
CA GLU A 222 2.07 4.91 -46.22
C GLU A 222 2.36 6.20 -45.44
N ASP A 223 3.64 6.50 -45.19
CA ASP A 223 4.15 7.72 -44.56
C ASP A 223 3.64 8.04 -43.14
N GLU A 224 3.16 7.03 -42.40
CA GLU A 224 2.76 7.15 -40.99
C GLU A 224 3.81 6.55 -40.04
N TYR A 225 3.80 7.04 -38.79
CA TYR A 225 4.62 6.51 -37.72
C TYR A 225 3.77 5.77 -36.69
N PHE A 226 4.32 4.71 -36.13
CA PHE A 226 3.76 3.99 -34.99
C PHE A 226 4.85 3.72 -33.94
N VAL A 227 4.44 3.22 -32.78
CA VAL A 227 5.37 2.72 -31.76
C VAL A 227 5.05 1.27 -31.43
N SER A 228 6.03 0.53 -30.95
CA SER A 228 5.85 -0.83 -30.43
C SER A 228 6.38 -0.91 -29.00
N SER A 229 5.73 -1.74 -28.19
CA SER A 229 6.15 -2.02 -26.81
C SER A 229 7.61 -2.49 -26.72
N ALA A 230 8.08 -3.21 -27.74
CA ALA A 230 9.43 -3.79 -27.80
C ALA A 230 10.52 -2.83 -28.33
N HIS A 231 10.18 -1.59 -28.71
CA HIS A 231 11.12 -0.66 -29.34
C HIS A 231 11.25 0.67 -28.55
N PRO A 232 11.88 0.64 -27.36
CA PRO A 232 12.31 1.87 -26.69
C PRO A 232 13.24 2.69 -27.57
N ARG A 233 13.19 4.01 -27.40
CA ARG A 233 14.10 4.96 -28.06
C ARG A 233 15.56 4.57 -27.79
N ILE A 234 16.38 4.61 -28.82
CA ILE A 234 17.82 4.43 -28.78
C ILE A 234 18.47 5.75 -28.36
N VAL A 235 19.26 5.70 -27.29
CA VAL A 235 20.05 6.82 -26.78
C VAL A 235 21.49 6.33 -26.65
N ASP A 236 22.42 6.98 -27.34
CA ASP A 236 23.84 6.60 -27.38
C ASP A 236 24.07 5.13 -27.78
N GLY A 237 23.23 4.60 -28.67
CA GLY A 237 23.33 3.23 -29.20
C GLY A 237 22.63 2.16 -28.36
N GLU A 238 22.03 2.52 -27.22
CA GLU A 238 21.35 1.59 -26.31
C GLU A 238 19.87 1.93 -26.15
N HIS A 239 19.02 0.94 -25.89
CA HIS A 239 17.61 1.17 -25.58
C HIS A 239 17.45 1.95 -24.27
N SER A 240 16.64 3.01 -24.32
CA SER A 240 16.27 3.79 -23.14
C SER A 240 15.56 2.92 -22.12
N LYS A 241 16.00 2.99 -20.86
CA LYS A 241 15.34 2.36 -19.71
C LYS A 241 14.20 3.21 -19.13
N ASN A 242 13.81 4.29 -19.83
CA ASN A 242 12.80 5.25 -19.37
C ASN A 242 11.76 5.53 -20.46
N VAL A 243 11.17 4.47 -21.01
CA VAL A 243 9.97 4.53 -21.85
C VAL A 243 8.80 5.09 -21.07
N ARG A 244 7.94 5.90 -21.69
CA ARG A 244 6.83 6.55 -21.00
C ARG A 244 5.58 6.68 -21.86
N TYR A 245 4.42 6.58 -21.22
CA TYR A 245 3.15 6.95 -21.83
C TYR A 245 2.15 7.46 -20.77
N LEU A 246 1.17 8.26 -21.18
CA LEU A 246 0.09 8.73 -20.30
C LEU A 246 -1.12 7.79 -20.35
N GLN A 247 -1.09 6.74 -19.52
CA GLN A 247 -2.18 5.80 -19.33
C GLN A 247 -3.45 6.51 -18.87
N LYS A 248 -4.59 6.27 -19.51
CA LYS A 248 -5.89 6.75 -18.99
C LYS A 248 -6.17 6.07 -17.65
N ARG A 249 -6.52 6.84 -16.62
CA ARG A 249 -6.75 6.28 -15.27
C ARG A 249 -7.77 5.11 -15.34
N PRO A 250 -7.47 3.92 -14.80
CA PRO A 250 -8.26 2.71 -15.02
C PRO A 250 -9.75 2.80 -14.65
N ASP A 251 -10.13 3.56 -13.63
CA ASP A 251 -11.53 3.81 -13.27
C ASP A 251 -12.27 4.69 -14.29
N LEU A 252 -11.55 5.52 -15.05
CA LEU A 252 -12.10 6.31 -16.17
C LEU A 252 -12.10 5.52 -17.49
N ALA A 253 -11.12 4.64 -17.68
CA ALA A 253 -11.06 3.74 -18.83
C ALA A 253 -12.17 2.68 -18.76
N ASN A 254 -12.37 2.10 -17.58
CA ASN A 254 -13.42 1.14 -17.30
C ASN A 254 -14.24 1.60 -16.06
N PRO A 255 -15.35 2.32 -16.24
CA PRO A 255 -16.14 2.86 -15.14
C PRO A 255 -17.03 1.82 -14.44
N ARG A 256 -17.22 0.64 -15.05
CA ARG A 256 -18.15 -0.39 -14.54
C ARG A 256 -17.76 -0.91 -13.14
N PRO A 257 -16.49 -1.26 -12.85
CA PRO A 257 -16.07 -1.65 -11.50
C PRO A 257 -16.37 -0.60 -10.43
N LEU A 258 -16.11 0.69 -10.70
CA LEU A 258 -16.40 1.78 -9.77
C LEU A 258 -17.91 1.90 -9.52
N TYR A 259 -18.72 1.85 -10.57
CA TYR A 259 -20.18 1.85 -10.46
C TYR A 259 -20.67 0.68 -9.58
N LEU A 260 -20.19 -0.53 -9.82
CA LEU A 260 -20.56 -1.71 -9.02
C LEU A 260 -20.11 -1.59 -7.56
N ALA A 261 -18.91 -1.04 -7.31
CA ALA A 261 -18.42 -0.79 -5.97
C ALA A 261 -19.31 0.23 -5.22
N GLN A 262 -19.71 1.31 -5.89
CA GLN A 262 -20.63 2.31 -5.34
C GLN A 262 -22.00 1.73 -5.06
N THR A 263 -22.63 1.04 -6.03
CA THR A 263 -23.95 0.42 -5.87
C THR A 263 -23.92 -0.64 -4.76
N GLY A 264 -22.93 -1.53 -4.74
CA GLY A 264 -22.81 -2.55 -3.70
C GLY A 264 -22.62 -1.96 -2.30
N THR A 265 -21.82 -0.90 -2.20
CA THR A 265 -21.62 -0.18 -0.93
C THR A 265 -22.91 0.52 -0.48
N ARG A 266 -23.63 1.14 -1.41
CA ARG A 266 -24.92 1.80 -1.17
C ARG A 266 -25.93 0.83 -0.56
N LEU A 267 -26.10 -0.33 -1.19
CA LEU A 267 -26.98 -1.40 -0.70
C LEU A 267 -26.51 -1.92 0.67
N SER A 268 -25.21 -2.15 0.83
CA SER A 268 -24.64 -2.64 2.10
C SER A 268 -24.82 -1.66 3.27
N ARG A 269 -24.92 -0.35 2.99
CA ARG A 269 -25.06 0.71 4.01
C ARG A 269 -26.48 1.25 4.13
N GLY A 270 -27.43 0.75 3.32
CA GLY A 270 -28.82 1.19 3.35
C GLY A 270 -29.05 2.63 2.86
N LEU A 271 -28.19 3.13 1.97
CA LEU A 271 -28.27 4.52 1.48
C LEU A 271 -29.32 4.68 0.36
N SER A 272 -30.08 5.78 0.37
CA SER A 272 -31.01 6.19 -0.72
C SER A 272 -30.24 6.52 -1.99
N LEU A 273 -30.85 6.69 -3.19
CA LEU A 273 -30.16 6.95 -4.49
C LEU A 273 -29.47 8.31 -4.66
N ASP A 274 -29.78 9.24 -3.78
CA ASP A 274 -29.31 10.63 -3.75
C ASP A 274 -28.14 10.85 -2.77
N GLN A 275 -27.98 10.00 -1.74
CA GLN A 275 -26.88 10.10 -0.77
C GLN A 275 -25.48 9.81 -1.37
N PRO A 276 -24.42 10.56 -1.01
CA PRO A 276 -23.09 10.26 -1.50
C PRO A 276 -22.55 8.92 -0.93
N VAL A 277 -21.67 8.25 -1.68
CA VAL A 277 -20.97 7.05 -1.20
C VAL A 277 -19.49 7.39 -1.00
N HIS A 278 -19.07 7.48 0.26
CA HIS A 278 -17.68 7.73 0.61
C HIS A 278 -16.89 6.46 0.91
N PHE A 279 -15.65 6.41 0.43
CA PHE A 279 -14.66 5.36 0.66
C PHE A 279 -13.47 5.92 1.44
N PRO A 280 -13.61 6.13 2.76
CA PRO A 280 -12.48 6.59 3.58
C PRO A 280 -11.37 5.54 3.63
N VAL A 281 -10.14 6.00 3.84
CA VAL A 281 -9.00 5.12 4.09
C VAL A 281 -9.27 4.32 5.37
N ASN A 282 -9.04 3.01 5.31
CA ASN A 282 -9.28 2.10 6.43
C ASN A 282 -8.01 1.42 6.97
N ALA A 283 -6.92 1.48 6.22
CA ALA A 283 -5.62 0.97 6.63
C ALA A 283 -4.52 1.64 5.81
N VAL A 284 -3.36 1.85 6.44
CA VAL A 284 -2.16 2.40 5.79
C VAL A 284 -1.07 1.35 5.85
N LEU A 285 -0.62 0.87 4.69
CA LEU A 285 0.44 -0.13 4.55
C LEU A 285 1.46 0.38 3.55
N GLN A 286 2.63 0.77 4.05
CA GLN A 286 3.70 1.33 3.24
C GLN A 286 4.50 0.22 2.55
N GLY A 287 5.04 0.50 1.37
CA GLY A 287 6.02 -0.38 0.73
C GLY A 287 7.44 -0.01 1.16
N ARG A 288 8.27 -0.99 1.48
CA ARG A 288 9.71 -0.77 1.70
C ARG A 288 10.52 -1.51 0.65
N ARG A 289 11.37 -0.77 -0.04
CA ARG A 289 12.33 -1.36 -0.95
C ARG A 289 13.56 -1.82 -0.18
N ASN A 290 13.67 -3.12 0.00
CA ASN A 290 14.78 -3.75 0.67
C ASN A 290 15.82 -4.26 -0.34
N ASN A 291 17.10 -4.21 0.05
CA ASN A 291 18.21 -4.78 -0.71
C ASN A 291 19.16 -5.57 0.21
N PRO A 292 19.78 -6.65 -0.31
CA PRO A 292 20.84 -7.35 0.38
C PRO A 292 22.13 -6.50 0.35
N GLU A 293 23.18 -6.99 1.01
CA GLU A 293 24.52 -6.44 0.85
C GLU A 293 25.06 -6.71 -0.58
N GLU A 294 25.63 -5.71 -1.23
CA GLU A 294 26.35 -5.86 -2.51
C GLU A 294 27.76 -5.26 -2.36
N LYS A 295 28.68 -6.06 -1.81
CA LYS A 295 30.05 -5.62 -1.47
C LYS A 295 30.81 -5.04 -2.66
N ALA A 296 30.65 -5.61 -3.85
CA ALA A 296 31.32 -5.14 -5.06
C ALA A 296 30.85 -3.75 -5.50
N ALA A 297 29.59 -3.39 -5.21
CA ALA A 297 29.01 -2.09 -5.51
C ALA A 297 29.07 -1.11 -4.33
N GLY A 298 29.65 -1.52 -3.19
CA GLY A 298 29.68 -0.72 -1.96
C GLY A 298 28.29 -0.48 -1.34
N ILE A 299 27.29 -1.30 -1.68
CA ILE A 299 25.91 -1.12 -1.20
C ILE A 299 25.74 -1.89 0.12
N ARG A 300 25.41 -1.17 1.19
CA ARG A 300 25.08 -1.73 2.50
C ARG A 300 23.67 -2.35 2.51
N PRO A 301 23.44 -3.39 3.33
CA PRO A 301 22.14 -4.03 3.43
C PRO A 301 21.07 -3.11 4.02
N LEU A 302 19.82 -3.29 3.58
CA LEU A 302 18.61 -2.72 4.20
C LEU A 302 17.49 -3.78 4.36
N ALA A 303 17.73 -5.03 3.97
CA ALA A 303 16.76 -6.12 4.04
C ALA A 303 16.60 -6.72 5.46
N VAL A 304 16.44 -5.88 6.47
CA VAL A 304 16.24 -6.31 7.88
C VAL A 304 14.77 -6.52 8.26
N TYR A 305 13.85 -6.13 7.38
CA TYR A 305 12.42 -6.30 7.57
C TYR A 305 11.95 -7.68 7.11
N ASN A 306 11.01 -8.27 7.86
CA ASN A 306 10.24 -9.43 7.46
C ASN A 306 9.10 -9.03 6.49
N PRO A 307 8.21 -9.96 6.05
CA PRO A 307 7.14 -9.64 5.11
C PRO A 307 6.23 -8.46 5.50
N ILE A 308 5.87 -8.35 6.79
CA ILE A 308 4.97 -7.31 7.30
C ILE A 308 5.45 -6.86 8.69
N HIS A 309 5.78 -5.58 8.80
CA HIS A 309 6.06 -4.93 10.08
C HIS A 309 4.93 -4.01 10.50
N TYR A 310 4.83 -3.77 11.80
CA TYR A 310 4.04 -2.73 12.43
C TYR A 310 4.95 -1.85 13.26
N GLN A 311 4.91 -0.54 13.05
CA GLN A 311 5.63 0.42 13.87
C GLN A 311 4.61 1.30 14.60
N GLU A 312 4.85 1.48 15.89
CA GLU A 312 4.19 2.54 16.65
C GLU A 312 4.62 3.90 16.08
N LEU A 313 3.83 4.95 16.36
CA LEU A 313 4.00 6.23 15.66
C LEU A 313 5.41 6.84 15.79
N PRO A 314 6.13 6.77 16.93
CA PRO A 314 7.50 7.29 17.01
C PRO A 314 8.44 6.62 16.00
N GLU A 315 8.51 5.29 15.97
CA GLU A 315 9.36 4.53 15.05
C GLU A 315 8.90 4.69 13.59
N LEU A 316 7.58 4.74 13.36
CA LEU A 316 7.02 5.01 12.03
C LEU A 316 7.50 6.37 11.52
N PHE A 317 7.51 7.40 12.38
CA PHE A 317 7.95 8.73 11.99
C PHE A 317 9.46 8.83 11.79
N MET A 318 10.27 8.05 12.51
CA MET A 318 11.70 7.91 12.15
C MET A 318 11.87 7.41 10.71
N ASP A 319 11.05 6.45 10.30
CA ASP A 319 11.07 5.91 8.94
C ASP A 319 10.48 6.87 7.90
N LEU A 320 9.39 7.56 8.21
CA LEU A 320 8.74 8.53 7.32
C LEU A 320 9.56 9.80 7.11
N ILE A 321 10.33 10.24 8.10
CA ILE A 321 11.25 11.38 8.00
C ILE A 321 12.39 11.04 7.02
N CYS A 322 12.89 9.80 7.07
CA CYS A 322 14.08 9.41 6.32
C CYS A 322 13.77 8.85 4.93
N SER A 323 12.69 8.09 4.78
CA SER A 323 12.31 7.41 3.52
C SER A 323 13.51 6.74 2.84
N LEU A 324 14.10 5.76 3.54
CA LEU A 324 15.37 5.14 3.14
C LEU A 324 15.22 4.23 1.92
N THR A 325 16.24 4.25 1.07
CA THR A 325 16.35 3.41 -0.14
C THR A 325 17.78 2.94 -0.37
N GLY A 326 17.91 1.72 -0.91
CA GLY A 326 19.21 1.12 -1.21
C GLY A 326 19.86 1.60 -2.52
N LYS A 327 19.10 2.24 -3.41
CA LYS A 327 19.62 2.77 -4.67
C LYS A 327 19.99 4.24 -4.49
N SER A 328 21.22 4.61 -4.87
CA SER A 328 21.86 5.91 -4.64
C SER A 328 22.33 6.13 -3.18
N PRO A 329 23.25 5.29 -2.67
CA PRO A 329 23.81 5.46 -1.33
C PRO A 329 24.49 6.83 -1.17
N SER A 330 24.29 7.46 -0.02
CA SER A 330 25.03 8.68 0.33
C SER A 330 26.47 8.33 0.74
N THR A 331 27.35 9.33 0.84
CA THR A 331 28.76 9.13 1.27
C THR A 331 28.92 8.44 2.63
N THR A 332 27.84 8.31 3.42
CA THR A 332 27.86 7.78 4.78
C THR A 332 26.82 6.68 5.05
N GLY A 333 26.12 6.14 4.04
CA GLY A 333 25.11 5.09 4.27
C GLY A 333 24.01 5.01 3.21
N ALA A 334 22.82 4.55 3.60
CA ALA A 334 21.64 4.47 2.74
C ALA A 334 21.31 5.82 2.05
N GLY A 335 20.64 5.73 0.90
CA GLY A 335 20.01 6.88 0.26
C GLY A 335 18.73 7.27 1.01
N SER A 336 18.39 8.55 0.99
CA SER A 336 17.12 9.09 1.52
C SER A 336 16.38 9.77 0.39
N GLU A 337 15.08 9.49 0.25
CA GLU A 337 14.18 10.20 -0.68
C GLU A 337 13.60 11.48 -0.05
N GLY A 338 14.04 11.84 1.15
CA GLY A 338 13.50 12.92 1.97
C GLY A 338 12.15 12.56 2.59
N ALA A 339 11.68 13.40 3.52
CA ALA A 339 10.45 13.17 4.26
C ALA A 339 9.26 12.80 3.35
N LEU A 340 8.59 11.70 3.69
CA LEU A 340 7.42 11.17 2.99
C LEU A 340 7.66 10.88 1.49
N THR A 341 8.91 10.58 1.10
CA THR A 341 9.37 10.45 -0.30
C THR A 341 9.13 11.72 -1.14
N LYS A 342 9.01 12.88 -0.49
CA LYS A 342 8.69 14.17 -1.14
C LYS A 342 9.88 15.12 -1.26
N GLY A 343 11.11 14.68 -0.97
CA GLY A 343 12.31 15.53 -1.05
C GLY A 343 12.42 16.31 -2.37
N PRO A 344 12.26 15.67 -3.55
CA PRO A 344 12.31 16.36 -4.85
C PRO A 344 11.08 17.22 -5.18
N PHE A 345 10.00 17.13 -4.40
CA PHE A 345 8.68 17.66 -4.73
C PHE A 345 8.14 18.66 -3.69
N ASN A 346 8.94 18.98 -2.66
CA ASN A 346 8.56 19.92 -1.61
C ASN A 346 9.46 21.15 -1.64
N ALA A 347 8.88 22.28 -2.00
CA ALA A 347 9.56 23.59 -2.04
C ALA A 347 9.53 24.32 -0.68
N LEU A 348 8.94 23.73 0.35
CA LEU A 348 8.81 24.28 1.71
C LEU A 348 9.62 23.45 2.71
N SER A 349 9.71 23.94 3.94
CA SER A 349 10.22 23.14 5.06
C SER A 349 9.40 21.85 5.21
N THR A 350 10.08 20.71 5.30
CA THR A 350 9.43 19.41 5.34
C THR A 350 8.67 19.16 6.65
N THR A 351 8.94 19.94 7.70
CA THR A 351 8.21 19.87 8.98
C THR A 351 6.72 20.17 8.83
N ALA A 352 6.32 21.03 7.89
CA ALA A 352 4.91 21.31 7.63
C ALA A 352 4.15 20.05 7.18
N ASP A 353 4.76 19.25 6.31
CA ASP A 353 4.21 17.98 5.84
C ASP A 353 4.21 16.91 6.94
N LEU A 354 5.29 16.83 7.72
CA LEU A 354 5.43 15.86 8.81
C LEU A 354 4.44 16.15 9.95
N ASN A 355 4.27 17.42 10.35
CA ASN A 355 3.28 17.84 11.33
C ASN A 355 1.87 17.43 10.89
N ASN A 356 1.51 17.71 9.63
CA ASN A 356 0.22 17.33 9.05
C ASN A 356 0.04 15.80 9.02
N ALA A 357 1.07 15.06 8.61
CA ALA A 357 1.04 13.61 8.59
C ALA A 357 0.83 13.04 9.99
N LEU A 358 1.54 13.55 11.01
CA LEU A 358 1.42 13.04 12.38
C LEU A 358 0.01 13.27 12.93
N VAL A 359 -0.51 14.49 12.78
CA VAL A 359 -1.89 14.82 13.18
C VAL A 359 -2.89 13.90 12.45
N SER A 360 -2.68 13.62 11.16
CA SER A 360 -3.52 12.68 10.41
C SER A 360 -3.50 11.27 10.98
N PHE A 361 -2.33 10.74 11.33
CA PHE A 361 -2.22 9.38 11.89
C PHE A 361 -2.92 9.27 13.25
N ILE A 362 -2.73 10.27 14.12
CA ILE A 362 -3.32 10.30 15.46
C ILE A 362 -4.86 10.46 15.37
N LEU A 363 -5.36 11.46 14.64
CA LEU A 363 -6.81 11.73 14.54
C LEU A 363 -7.59 10.58 13.88
N CYS A 364 -6.97 9.89 12.93
CA CYS A 364 -7.59 8.75 12.27
C CYS A 364 -7.36 7.43 12.99
N ASP A 365 -6.60 7.37 14.09
CA ASP A 365 -6.21 6.12 14.77
C ASP A 365 -5.69 5.07 13.76
N TYR A 366 -4.77 5.50 12.89
CA TYR A 366 -4.19 4.64 11.87
C TYR A 366 -2.92 3.96 12.37
N ALA A 367 -2.88 2.64 12.19
CA ALA A 367 -1.68 1.84 12.43
C ALA A 367 -0.70 1.96 11.26
N GLY A 368 0.59 2.18 11.57
CA GLY A 368 1.68 2.21 10.60
C GLY A 368 2.20 0.82 10.27
N TYR A 369 1.64 0.17 9.26
CA TYR A 369 2.19 -1.08 8.75
C TYR A 369 3.13 -0.84 7.57
N SER A 370 4.09 -1.74 7.37
CA SER A 370 4.94 -1.76 6.19
C SER A 370 5.09 -3.17 5.62
N SER A 371 5.37 -3.28 4.33
CA SER A 371 5.56 -4.54 3.62
C SER A 371 6.86 -4.56 2.83
N ALA A 372 7.53 -5.71 2.82
CA ALA A 372 8.80 -5.87 2.14
C ALA A 372 8.63 -6.05 0.62
N ALA A 373 9.40 -5.29 -0.15
CA ALA A 373 9.60 -5.45 -1.59
C ALA A 373 11.09 -5.59 -1.91
N GLY A 374 11.41 -6.26 -3.02
CA GLY A 374 12.77 -6.58 -3.42
C GLY A 374 13.31 -7.81 -2.69
N TYR A 375 13.72 -7.65 -1.42
CA TYR A 375 14.35 -8.71 -0.62
C TYR A 375 13.86 -8.79 0.83
N ILE A 376 14.01 -9.97 1.43
CA ILE A 376 13.91 -10.21 2.87
C ILE A 376 15.18 -10.93 3.32
N GLY A 377 15.94 -10.33 4.23
CA GLY A 377 17.29 -10.78 4.57
C GLY A 377 18.22 -10.80 3.36
N ALA A 378 19.36 -11.48 3.50
CA ALA A 378 20.39 -11.52 2.46
C ALA A 378 20.04 -12.43 1.26
N GLY A 379 19.13 -13.39 1.43
CA GLY A 379 18.96 -14.50 0.49
C GLY A 379 17.54 -14.74 -0.04
N ARG A 380 16.51 -14.01 0.42
CA ARG A 380 15.13 -14.17 -0.09
C ARG A 380 14.74 -13.01 -1.00
N ARG A 381 14.92 -13.20 -2.31
CA ARG A 381 14.37 -12.28 -3.32
C ARG A 381 12.86 -12.49 -3.43
N VAL A 382 12.09 -11.41 -3.31
CA VAL A 382 10.62 -11.40 -3.33
C VAL A 382 10.02 -10.48 -4.38
N ASP A 383 10.82 -9.62 -5.02
CA ASP A 383 10.36 -8.62 -5.99
C ASP A 383 9.12 -7.87 -5.44
N HIS A 384 7.97 -7.94 -6.11
CA HIS A 384 6.70 -7.37 -5.66
C HIS A 384 5.65 -8.43 -5.25
N ASP A 385 6.06 -9.68 -5.08
CA ASP A 385 5.14 -10.79 -4.80
C ASP A 385 4.34 -10.55 -3.50
N ILE A 386 5.01 -10.01 -2.47
CA ILE A 386 4.37 -9.65 -1.20
C ILE A 386 3.49 -8.43 -1.37
N SER A 387 3.97 -7.38 -2.07
CA SER A 387 3.20 -6.15 -2.33
C SER A 387 1.84 -6.45 -2.96
N MET A 388 1.79 -7.39 -3.91
CA MET A 388 0.54 -7.81 -4.57
C MET A 388 -0.38 -8.63 -3.66
N LEU A 389 0.19 -9.35 -2.69
CA LEU A 389 -0.52 -10.20 -1.75
C LEU A 389 -1.16 -9.40 -0.59
N ILE A 390 -0.57 -8.27 -0.19
CA ILE A 390 -1.06 -7.43 0.91
C ILE A 390 -2.56 -7.09 0.80
N PRO A 391 -3.06 -6.49 -0.29
CA PRO A 391 -4.48 -6.14 -0.37
C PRO A 391 -5.40 -7.37 -0.32
N GLU A 392 -4.91 -8.52 -0.81
CA GLU A 392 -5.68 -9.77 -0.77
C GLU A 392 -5.81 -10.32 0.66
N ILE A 393 -4.76 -10.24 1.47
CA ILE A 393 -4.83 -10.64 2.87
C ILE A 393 -5.68 -9.63 3.64
N TRP A 394 -5.35 -8.34 3.53
CA TRP A 394 -5.92 -7.30 4.39
C TRP A 394 -7.43 -7.18 4.26
N CYS A 395 -7.96 -7.24 3.04
CA CYS A 395 -9.40 -7.13 2.80
C CYS A 395 -10.20 -8.33 3.35
N ARG A 396 -9.55 -9.50 3.56
CA ARG A 396 -10.15 -10.74 4.08
C ARG A 396 -9.98 -10.91 5.59
N LEU A 397 -9.17 -10.07 6.24
CA LEU A 397 -9.09 -10.01 7.70
C LEU A 397 -10.37 -9.35 8.27
N PRO A 398 -10.99 -9.91 9.32
CA PRO A 398 -11.97 -9.19 10.12
C PRO A 398 -11.39 -7.89 10.68
N ILE A 399 -12.16 -6.81 10.69
CA ILE A 399 -11.66 -5.47 11.10
C ILE A 399 -11.01 -5.48 12.49
N PRO A 400 -11.59 -6.08 13.55
CA PRO A 400 -10.93 -6.14 14.87
C PRO A 400 -9.62 -6.94 14.88
N GLN A 401 -9.39 -7.79 13.88
CA GLN A 401 -8.18 -8.60 13.75
C GLN A 401 -7.08 -7.91 12.93
N ARG A 402 -7.30 -6.66 12.52
CA ARG A 402 -6.29 -5.78 11.90
C ARG A 402 -5.68 -4.79 12.90
N ASP A 403 -6.29 -4.67 14.08
CA ASP A 403 -5.81 -3.81 15.16
C ASP A 403 -4.49 -4.36 15.72
N PRO A 404 -3.41 -3.56 15.75
CA PRO A 404 -2.14 -3.98 16.35
C PRO A 404 -2.28 -4.48 17.79
N LYS A 405 -3.16 -3.88 18.61
CA LYS A 405 -3.39 -4.31 20.00
C LYS A 405 -3.94 -5.72 20.05
N TYR A 406 -4.85 -6.07 19.14
CA TYR A 406 -5.33 -7.44 18.99
C TYR A 406 -4.21 -8.38 18.55
N LEU A 407 -3.44 -7.98 17.53
CA LEU A 407 -2.39 -8.83 16.98
C LEU A 407 -1.27 -9.10 18.00
N ILE A 408 -0.82 -8.08 18.74
CA ILE A 408 0.18 -8.21 19.82
C ILE A 408 -0.35 -9.12 20.92
N LYS A 409 -1.56 -8.85 21.43
CA LYS A 409 -2.18 -9.63 22.52
C LYS A 409 -2.31 -11.12 22.19
N ASN A 410 -2.53 -11.45 20.92
CA ASN A 410 -2.69 -12.84 20.46
C ASN A 410 -1.40 -13.44 19.89
N GLY A 411 -0.25 -12.76 20.02
CA GLY A 411 1.06 -13.25 19.56
C GLY A 411 1.23 -13.31 18.04
N HIS A 412 0.38 -12.60 17.29
CA HIS A 412 0.49 -12.46 15.84
C HIS A 412 1.55 -11.42 15.43
N LEU A 413 1.87 -10.50 16.33
CA LEU A 413 2.99 -9.57 16.21
C LEU A 413 3.95 -9.80 17.37
N GLU A 414 5.25 -9.84 17.07
CA GLU A 414 6.33 -9.87 18.07
C GLU A 414 7.14 -8.58 18.03
N LYS A 415 7.48 -8.04 19.22
CA LYS A 415 8.31 -6.85 19.34
C LYS A 415 9.76 -7.23 19.03
N ILE A 416 10.45 -6.38 18.27
CA ILE A 416 11.89 -6.47 18.10
C ILE A 416 12.53 -5.64 19.20
N GLU A 417 13.49 -6.22 19.92
CA GLU A 417 14.17 -5.57 21.05
C GLU A 417 15.59 -5.20 20.66
N ASP A 418 16.13 -4.19 21.34
CA ASP A 418 17.57 -3.91 21.30
C ASP A 418 18.36 -5.09 21.87
N PHE A 419 19.54 -5.34 21.32
CA PHE A 419 20.43 -6.42 21.78
C PHE A 419 21.90 -6.05 21.63
N ASP A 420 22.76 -6.71 22.39
CA ASP A 420 24.21 -6.56 22.28
C ASP A 420 24.78 -7.52 21.24
N TYR A 421 25.63 -7.00 20.36
CA TYR A 421 26.36 -7.79 19.37
C TYR A 421 27.81 -7.31 19.28
N LYS A 422 28.76 -8.22 19.53
CA LYS A 422 30.21 -7.94 19.51
C LYS A 422 30.62 -6.74 20.38
N GLY A 423 29.95 -6.54 21.52
CA GLY A 423 30.25 -5.47 22.48
C GLY A 423 29.59 -4.12 22.19
N GLU A 424 28.74 -4.05 21.16
CA GLU A 424 28.00 -2.86 20.80
C GLU A 424 26.49 -3.10 20.91
N LYS A 425 25.77 -2.08 21.41
CA LYS A 425 24.32 -2.10 21.48
C LYS A 425 23.72 -1.84 20.09
N ILE A 426 22.83 -2.72 19.65
CA ILE A 426 22.14 -2.64 18.37
C ILE A 426 20.71 -2.16 18.60
N HIS A 427 20.34 -1.03 18.02
CA HIS A 427 19.04 -0.39 18.20
C HIS A 427 17.93 -0.99 17.31
N ALA A 428 17.77 -2.31 17.35
CA ALA A 428 16.81 -3.02 16.52
C ALA A 428 15.34 -2.75 16.89
N SER A 429 15.07 -2.24 18.10
CA SER A 429 13.73 -1.79 18.50
C SER A 429 13.11 -0.76 17.56
N ARG A 430 13.91 0.03 16.83
CA ARG A 430 13.42 0.99 15.82
C ARG A 430 12.64 0.32 14.68
N LEU A 431 12.79 -0.99 14.49
CA LEU A 431 12.03 -1.78 13.51
C LEU A 431 10.59 -2.10 13.97
N GLY A 432 10.24 -1.79 15.22
CA GLY A 432 8.92 -2.01 15.79
C GLY A 432 8.61 -3.49 16.02
N TYR A 433 7.48 -3.92 15.48
CA TYR A 433 6.96 -5.28 15.56
C TYR A 433 6.96 -5.93 14.19
N ARG A 434 6.97 -7.25 14.17
CA ARG A 434 6.91 -8.03 12.94
C ARG A 434 5.92 -9.18 13.05
N ILE A 435 5.34 -9.61 11.93
CA ILE A 435 4.42 -10.75 11.95
C ILE A 435 5.13 -12.05 12.34
N THR A 436 4.41 -12.93 13.03
CA THR A 436 4.90 -14.25 13.46
C THR A 436 4.30 -15.37 12.62
N GLU A 437 4.76 -16.60 12.83
CA GLU A 437 4.12 -17.79 12.25
C GLU A 437 2.63 -17.90 12.63
N LYS A 438 2.24 -17.46 13.85
CA LYS A 438 0.84 -17.41 14.27
C LYS A 438 -0.01 -16.54 13.36
N PHE A 439 0.53 -15.42 12.88
CA PHE A 439 -0.17 -14.57 11.92
C PHE A 439 -0.42 -15.33 10.61
N VAL A 440 0.62 -16.01 10.11
CA VAL A 440 0.54 -16.80 8.88
C VAL A 440 -0.49 -17.93 9.03
N HIS A 441 -0.41 -18.72 10.10
CA HIS A 441 -1.36 -19.80 10.40
C HIS A 441 -2.81 -19.30 10.49
N ALA A 442 -3.04 -18.21 11.22
CA ALA A 442 -4.38 -17.69 11.45
C ALA A 442 -5.05 -17.11 10.19
N PHE A 443 -4.26 -16.50 9.29
CA PHE A 443 -4.80 -15.65 8.24
C PHE A 443 -4.49 -16.10 6.82
N PHE A 444 -3.37 -16.76 6.56
CA PHE A 444 -2.99 -17.13 5.17
C PHE A 444 -3.84 -18.26 4.61
N GLY A 445 -4.48 -19.07 5.46
CA GLY A 445 -5.51 -20.04 5.04
C GLY A 445 -6.76 -19.39 4.42
N LYS A 446 -6.81 -18.05 4.33
CA LYS A 446 -7.81 -17.30 3.54
C LYS A 446 -7.45 -17.19 2.06
N VAL A 447 -6.19 -17.46 1.71
CA VAL A 447 -5.63 -17.31 0.36
C VAL A 447 -5.01 -18.61 -0.15
N PHE A 448 -4.22 -19.30 0.68
CA PHE A 448 -3.44 -20.48 0.31
C PHE A 448 -3.98 -21.77 0.91
N ASP A 449 -3.74 -22.89 0.23
CA ASP A 449 -4.04 -24.24 0.73
C ASP A 449 -3.05 -24.70 1.81
N SER A 450 -1.78 -24.29 1.70
CA SER A 450 -0.71 -24.63 2.64
C SER A 450 -0.08 -23.34 3.18
N PRO A 451 -0.70 -22.69 4.19
CA PRO A 451 -0.34 -21.32 4.58
C PRO A 451 1.04 -21.19 5.22
N THR A 452 1.44 -22.11 6.10
CA THR A 452 2.70 -22.00 6.89
C THR A 452 3.97 -22.13 6.06
N ILE A 453 3.90 -22.76 4.88
CA ILE A 453 5.07 -22.90 3.99
C ILE A 453 5.30 -21.66 3.11
N VAL A 454 4.34 -20.73 3.04
CA VAL A 454 4.42 -19.54 2.17
C VAL A 454 5.56 -18.63 2.63
N PHE A 455 5.60 -18.35 3.93
CA PHE A 455 6.68 -17.62 4.58
C PHE A 455 7.42 -18.57 5.51
N ASP A 456 8.65 -18.93 5.11
CA ASP A 456 9.49 -19.79 5.94
C ASP A 456 10.14 -19.02 7.09
N GLU A 457 10.76 -19.74 8.02
CA GLU A 457 11.45 -19.14 9.16
C GLU A 457 12.46 -18.06 8.74
N LYS A 458 13.20 -18.29 7.64
CA LYS A 458 14.18 -17.33 7.13
C LYS A 458 13.53 -16.02 6.66
N MET A 459 12.30 -16.06 6.16
CA MET A 459 11.54 -14.85 5.83
C MET A 459 10.98 -14.18 7.09
N LEU A 460 10.41 -14.94 8.02
CA LEU A 460 9.82 -14.38 9.25
C LEU A 460 10.87 -13.79 10.19
N ARG A 461 12.07 -14.39 10.19
CA ARG A 461 13.23 -14.06 11.03
C ARG A 461 14.47 -13.82 10.15
N PRO A 462 14.56 -12.68 9.44
CA PRO A 462 15.65 -12.40 8.49
C PRO A 462 17.05 -12.45 9.12
N GLU A 463 17.18 -12.25 10.43
CA GLU A 463 18.44 -12.38 11.18
C GLU A 463 19.06 -13.79 11.07
N THR A 464 18.24 -14.82 10.86
CA THR A 464 18.68 -16.22 10.69
C THR A 464 19.42 -16.47 9.37
N GLN A 465 19.31 -15.53 8.42
CA GLN A 465 20.02 -15.63 7.13
C GLN A 465 21.48 -15.15 7.23
N GLY A 466 21.82 -14.38 8.27
CA GLY A 466 23.16 -13.87 8.50
C GLY A 466 23.14 -12.69 9.47
N MET A 467 23.59 -12.93 10.72
CA MET A 467 23.53 -11.93 11.79
C MET A 467 24.38 -10.68 11.52
N ASP A 468 25.58 -10.85 10.93
CA ASP A 468 26.45 -9.70 10.59
C ASP A 468 25.77 -8.72 9.61
N ALA A 469 25.16 -9.25 8.54
CA ALA A 469 24.44 -8.41 7.57
C ALA A 469 23.16 -7.80 8.15
N TYR A 470 22.48 -8.52 9.04
CA TYR A 470 21.32 -8.01 9.76
C TYR A 470 21.70 -6.82 10.66
N VAL A 471 22.76 -6.99 11.46
CA VAL A 471 23.28 -5.94 12.35
C VAL A 471 23.77 -4.72 11.55
N ASP A 472 24.51 -4.93 10.47
CA ASP A 472 24.94 -3.81 9.60
C ASP A 472 23.74 -3.08 8.99
N GLY A 473 22.68 -3.81 8.61
CA GLY A 473 21.46 -3.19 8.08
C GLY A 473 20.70 -2.35 9.11
N VAL A 474 20.62 -2.81 10.37
CA VAL A 474 20.04 -2.00 11.46
C VAL A 474 20.86 -0.75 11.71
N LYS A 475 22.19 -0.88 11.76
CA LYS A 475 23.09 0.27 11.93
C LYS A 475 22.97 1.27 10.79
N ASN A 476 22.91 0.79 9.54
CA ASN A 476 22.72 1.62 8.36
C ASN A 476 21.43 2.45 8.44
N ILE A 477 20.35 1.89 9.01
CA ILE A 477 19.10 2.63 9.28
C ILE A 477 19.32 3.69 10.35
N VAL A 478 19.93 3.33 11.49
CA VAL A 478 20.15 4.24 12.63
C VAL A 478 21.06 5.41 12.25
N GLU A 479 22.17 5.14 11.56
CA GLU A 479 23.13 6.15 11.08
C GLU A 479 22.47 7.10 10.06
N ALA A 480 21.63 6.57 9.17
CA ALA A 480 20.89 7.40 8.22
C ALA A 480 19.84 8.27 8.92
N GLN A 481 19.15 7.73 9.93
CA GLN A 481 18.22 8.48 10.78
C GLN A 481 18.91 9.63 11.52
N GLU A 482 20.06 9.38 12.12
CA GLU A 482 20.86 10.41 12.79
C GLU A 482 21.24 11.54 11.81
N LYS A 483 21.79 11.18 10.65
CA LYS A 483 22.20 12.15 9.62
C LYS A 483 21.03 13.02 9.14
N VAL A 484 19.89 12.40 8.84
CA VAL A 484 18.70 13.12 8.37
C VAL A 484 18.21 14.04 9.48
N ALA A 485 18.11 13.56 10.73
CA ALA A 485 17.66 14.37 11.86
C ALA A 485 18.58 15.58 12.12
N LEU A 486 19.91 15.41 12.09
CA LEU A 486 20.87 16.49 12.26
C LEU A 486 20.69 17.62 11.23
N SER A 487 20.15 17.33 10.05
CA SER A 487 19.88 18.35 9.03
C SER A 487 18.77 19.32 9.46
N TYR A 488 17.75 18.85 10.19
CA TYR A 488 16.68 19.71 10.74
C TYR A 488 17.19 20.68 11.82
N PHE A 489 18.24 20.29 12.54
CA PHE A 489 18.91 21.18 13.49
C PHE A 489 19.80 22.19 12.76
N ALA A 490 20.51 21.74 11.72
CA ALA A 490 21.43 22.57 10.96
C ALA A 490 20.73 23.71 10.20
N ASP A 491 19.52 23.47 9.67
CA ASP A 491 18.73 24.48 8.96
C ASP A 491 17.71 25.22 9.83
N GLY A 492 17.62 24.87 11.13
CA GLY A 492 16.70 25.47 12.10
C GLY A 492 15.24 25.02 11.96
N SER A 493 14.91 24.17 11.00
CA SER A 493 13.52 23.71 10.79
C SER A 493 12.98 22.87 11.96
N ILE A 494 13.84 22.36 12.85
CA ILE A 494 13.46 21.71 14.10
C ILE A 494 12.52 22.55 14.97
N ASP A 495 12.61 23.88 14.91
CA ASP A 495 11.75 24.78 15.70
C ASP A 495 10.31 24.87 15.14
N ASP A 496 10.14 24.46 13.88
CA ASP A 496 8.83 24.32 13.24
C ASP A 496 8.20 22.93 13.50
N ALA A 497 8.93 21.97 14.06
CA ALA A 497 8.38 20.67 14.40
C ALA A 497 7.39 20.79 15.57
N CYS A 498 6.25 20.11 15.48
CA CYS A 498 5.36 19.96 16.63
C CYS A 498 6.08 19.17 17.76
N PRO A 499 5.66 19.31 19.03
CA PRO A 499 6.40 18.73 20.15
C PRO A 499 6.75 17.23 20.01
N PRO A 500 5.83 16.33 19.56
CA PRO A 500 6.18 14.92 19.40
C PRO A 500 7.25 14.69 18.33
N LEU A 501 7.25 15.47 17.24
CA LEU A 501 8.27 15.38 16.20
C LEU A 501 9.61 15.96 16.64
N LYS A 502 9.61 17.04 17.42
CA LYS A 502 10.83 17.57 18.04
C LYS A 502 11.50 16.52 18.93
N ALA A 503 10.70 15.77 19.70
CA ALA A 503 11.19 14.65 20.49
C ALA A 503 11.79 13.54 19.62
N VAL A 504 11.09 13.09 18.57
CA VAL A 504 11.59 12.04 17.65
C VAL A 504 12.87 12.47 16.94
N LEU A 505 12.93 13.68 16.40
CA LEU A 505 14.12 14.22 15.74
C LEU A 505 15.32 14.30 16.69
N SER A 506 15.10 14.72 17.94
CA SER A 506 16.16 14.76 18.96
C SER A 506 16.63 13.35 19.33
N ILE A 507 15.72 12.39 19.50
CA ILE A 507 16.07 10.99 19.76
C ILE A 507 16.86 10.38 18.58
N MET A 508 16.50 10.72 17.34
CA MET A 508 17.24 10.28 16.16
C MET A 508 18.66 10.86 16.12
N ALA A 509 18.81 12.15 16.41
CA ALA A 509 20.08 12.88 16.32
C ALA A 509 21.02 12.66 17.52
N GLU A 510 20.49 12.65 18.73
CA GLU A 510 21.26 12.68 19.99
C GLU A 510 21.05 11.42 20.85
N GLY A 511 20.16 10.52 20.43
CA GLY A 511 19.81 9.31 21.17
C GLY A 511 18.79 9.52 22.29
N SER A 512 18.49 10.77 22.66
CA SER A 512 17.49 11.10 23.69
C SER A 512 16.85 12.47 23.46
N TYR A 513 15.69 12.69 24.08
CA TYR A 513 15.06 14.01 24.19
C TYR A 513 14.87 14.31 25.67
N GLU A 514 15.49 15.38 26.18
CA GLU A 514 15.48 15.73 27.62
C GLU A 514 15.93 14.56 28.52
N GLY A 515 16.90 13.75 28.06
CA GLY A 515 17.40 12.56 28.76
C GLY A 515 16.49 11.32 28.67
N LYS A 516 15.39 11.40 27.91
CA LYS A 516 14.43 10.30 27.73
C LYS A 516 14.63 9.60 26.38
N THR A 517 14.47 8.29 26.36
CA THR A 517 14.50 7.48 25.13
C THR A 517 13.10 7.37 24.52
N VAL A 518 13.01 6.77 23.33
CA VAL A 518 11.72 6.55 22.67
C VAL A 518 10.75 5.69 23.50
N ASP A 519 11.27 4.81 24.37
CA ASP A 519 10.46 3.94 25.23
C ASP A 519 9.92 4.63 26.48
N ASP A 520 10.33 5.86 26.78
CA ASP A 520 9.83 6.58 27.93
C ASP A 520 8.30 6.83 27.79
N PRO A 521 7.49 6.49 28.80
CA PRO A 521 6.04 6.65 28.72
C PRO A 521 5.59 8.07 28.37
N SER A 522 6.32 9.10 28.83
CA SER A 522 5.99 10.49 28.52
C SER A 522 6.27 10.86 27.07
N ILE A 523 7.20 10.18 26.38
CA ILE A 523 7.39 10.33 24.93
C ILE A 523 6.26 9.64 24.18
N ARG A 524 5.88 8.42 24.59
CA ARG A 524 4.80 7.64 23.98
C ARG A 524 3.44 8.36 24.09
N GLU A 525 3.17 8.99 25.23
CA GLU A 525 1.93 9.75 25.49
C GLU A 525 1.70 10.87 24.47
N MET A 526 2.77 11.52 23.98
CA MET A 526 2.68 12.60 23.00
C MET A 526 2.05 12.20 21.65
N PHE A 527 1.96 10.89 21.38
CA PHE A 527 1.42 10.31 20.15
C PHE A 527 -0.01 9.79 20.31
N THR A 528 -0.65 10.06 21.45
CA THR A 528 -2.04 9.67 21.72
C THR A 528 -3.04 10.70 21.22
N LEU A 529 -4.27 10.25 20.99
CA LEU A 529 -5.36 11.14 20.58
C LEU A 529 -5.71 12.12 21.69
N GLU A 530 -5.75 11.63 22.93
CA GLU A 530 -6.03 12.42 24.12
C GLU A 530 -5.04 13.57 24.26
N TYR A 531 -3.73 13.28 24.21
CA TYR A 531 -2.69 14.31 24.25
C TYR A 531 -2.86 15.33 23.13
N LEU A 532 -3.08 14.88 21.89
CA LEU A 532 -3.24 15.77 20.75
C LEU A 532 -4.38 16.76 20.96
N LEU A 533 -5.58 16.27 21.33
CA LEU A 533 -6.78 17.10 21.47
C LEU A 533 -6.64 18.12 22.60
N GLU A 534 -5.96 17.77 23.70
CA GLU A 534 -5.77 18.65 24.85
C GLU A 534 -4.59 19.64 24.67
N SER A 535 -3.72 19.41 23.68
CA SER A 535 -2.49 20.17 23.53
C SER A 535 -2.67 21.59 22.96
N ASP A 536 -1.95 22.55 23.55
CA ASP A 536 -1.94 23.95 23.09
C ASP A 536 -1.49 24.09 21.62
N TRP A 537 -0.53 23.28 21.19
CA TRP A 537 -0.01 23.36 19.81
C TRP A 537 -1.04 22.91 18.78
N TYR A 538 -1.91 21.95 19.10
CA TYR A 538 -3.01 21.57 18.22
C TYR A 538 -4.10 22.64 18.21
N GLN A 539 -4.46 23.18 19.38
CA GLN A 539 -5.40 24.31 19.45
C GLN A 539 -4.90 25.53 18.66
N GLN A 540 -3.60 25.80 18.68
CA GLN A 540 -2.97 26.83 17.86
C GLN A 540 -3.17 26.56 16.35
N ARG A 541 -3.02 25.31 15.89
CA ARG A 541 -3.25 24.95 14.47
C ARG A 541 -4.70 25.19 14.04
N LEU A 542 -5.67 24.93 14.91
CA LEU A 542 -7.08 25.20 14.63
C LEU A 542 -7.33 26.72 14.51
N LYS A 543 -6.75 27.52 15.42
CA LYS A 543 -6.82 28.98 15.34
C LYS A 543 -6.16 29.54 14.09
N ILE A 544 -4.99 29.02 13.69
CA ILE A 544 -4.33 29.41 12.44
C ILE A 544 -5.21 29.08 11.24
N LYS A 545 -5.89 27.92 11.23
CA LYS A 545 -6.83 27.56 10.16
C LYS A 545 -7.99 28.55 10.08
N GLN A 546 -8.60 28.88 11.22
CA GLN A 546 -9.65 29.88 11.28
C GLN A 546 -9.19 31.24 10.75
N GLN A 547 -8.03 31.73 11.20
CA GLN A 547 -7.48 33.00 10.76
C GLN A 547 -7.20 33.03 9.25
N ARG A 548 -6.64 31.95 8.70
CA ARG A 548 -6.38 31.84 7.25
C ARG A 548 -7.65 31.79 6.43
N ASP A 549 -8.69 31.12 6.93
CA ASP A 549 -9.99 31.05 6.25
C ASP A 549 -10.72 32.40 6.30
N ALA A 550 -10.69 33.10 7.43
CA ALA A 550 -11.18 34.47 7.54
C ALA A 550 -10.45 35.41 6.58
N ALA A 551 -9.12 35.34 6.52
CA ALA A 551 -8.32 36.16 5.61
C ALA A 551 -8.64 35.86 4.13
N LEU A 552 -8.84 34.58 3.77
CA LEU A 552 -9.22 34.19 2.41
C LEU A 552 -10.61 34.73 2.05
N TRP A 553 -11.59 34.63 2.94
CA TRP A 553 -12.92 35.20 2.71
C TRP A 553 -12.90 36.73 2.60
N GLN A 554 -12.08 37.41 3.39
CA GLN A 554 -11.91 38.87 3.29
C GLN A 554 -11.32 39.23 1.93
N MET A 555 -10.26 38.53 1.50
CA MET A 555 -9.66 38.74 0.18
C MET A 555 -10.66 38.52 -0.96
N ASN A 556 -11.50 37.48 -0.86
CA ASN A 556 -12.55 37.22 -1.85
C ASN A 556 -13.59 38.34 -1.88
N ARG A 557 -14.05 38.82 -0.72
CA ARG A 557 -14.98 39.95 -0.61
C ARG A 557 -14.40 41.20 -1.25
N ASP A 558 -13.18 41.58 -0.87
CA ASP A 558 -12.51 42.78 -1.37
C ASP A 558 -12.30 42.71 -2.90
N TYR A 559 -12.01 41.52 -3.44
CA TYR A 559 -11.92 41.31 -4.88
C TYR A 559 -13.27 41.49 -5.59
N ILE A 560 -14.37 40.99 -5.01
CA ILE A 560 -15.71 41.15 -5.59
C ILE A 560 -16.14 42.62 -5.55
N ASP A 561 -15.87 43.32 -4.44
CA ASP A 561 -16.14 44.75 -4.27
C ASP A 561 -15.42 45.59 -5.34
N GLN A 562 -14.11 45.34 -5.53
CA GLN A 562 -13.34 45.95 -6.61
C GLN A 562 -13.96 45.65 -7.99
N LYS A 563 -14.42 44.41 -8.22
CA LYS A 563 -15.05 44.03 -9.50
C LYS A 563 -16.38 44.72 -9.72
N MET A 564 -17.14 45.01 -8.67
CA MET A 564 -18.39 45.76 -8.75
C MET A 564 -18.12 47.22 -9.13
N ASP A 565 -17.11 47.86 -8.54
CA ASP A 565 -16.69 49.22 -8.90
C ASP A 565 -16.25 49.35 -10.36
N GLU A 566 -15.62 48.30 -10.91
CA GLU A 566 -15.19 48.24 -12.32
C GLU A 566 -16.35 47.88 -13.28
N THR A 567 -17.48 47.38 -12.77
CA THR A 567 -18.60 46.91 -13.58
C THR A 567 -19.64 48.00 -13.79
N ASN A 568 -19.96 48.31 -15.05
CA ASN A 568 -21.04 49.24 -15.38
C ASN A 568 -22.39 48.72 -14.85
N GLU A 569 -23.05 49.52 -14.01
CA GLU A 569 -24.36 49.22 -13.39
C GLU A 569 -25.46 48.84 -14.40
N SER A 570 -25.31 49.22 -15.67
CA SER A 570 -26.23 48.81 -16.75
C SER A 570 -26.19 47.31 -17.06
N ASN A 571 -25.15 46.57 -16.65
CA ASN A 571 -25.08 45.12 -16.76
C ASN A 571 -25.74 44.44 -15.54
N THR A 572 -27.06 44.62 -15.43
CA THR A 572 -27.87 44.27 -14.26
C THR A 572 -27.75 42.81 -13.81
N ASN A 573 -27.60 41.87 -14.74
CA ASN A 573 -27.45 40.45 -14.40
C ASN A 573 -26.13 40.14 -13.71
N LEU A 574 -25.02 40.71 -14.21
CA LEU A 574 -23.70 40.54 -13.60
C LEU A 574 -23.65 41.25 -12.24
N TRP A 575 -24.22 42.45 -12.15
CA TRP A 575 -24.27 43.22 -10.91
C TRP A 575 -25.04 42.48 -9.81
N ALA A 576 -26.18 41.87 -10.15
CA ALA A 576 -26.95 41.05 -9.20
C ALA A 576 -26.21 39.78 -8.75
N ASP A 577 -25.48 39.11 -9.65
CA ASP A 577 -24.64 37.95 -9.29
C ASP A 577 -23.49 38.35 -8.36
N LEU A 578 -22.80 39.46 -8.64
CA LEU A 578 -21.73 39.96 -7.78
C LEU A 578 -22.25 40.38 -6.39
N GLN A 579 -23.40 41.06 -6.34
CA GLN A 579 -24.05 41.43 -5.08
C GLN A 579 -24.37 40.20 -4.22
N GLY A 580 -24.97 39.16 -4.81
CA GLY A 580 -25.25 37.92 -4.07
C GLY A 580 -23.98 37.21 -3.59
N ARG A 581 -22.87 37.32 -4.32
CA ARG A 581 -21.57 36.79 -3.88
C ARG A 581 -20.96 37.60 -2.74
N ILE A 582 -21.15 38.92 -2.69
CA ILE A 582 -20.76 39.75 -1.54
C ILE A 582 -21.53 39.33 -0.30
N GLU A 583 -22.86 39.22 -0.41
CA GLU A 583 -23.72 38.82 0.71
C GLU A 583 -23.27 37.46 1.29
N ASN A 584 -23.03 36.47 0.42
CA ASN A 584 -22.49 35.19 0.84
C ASN A 584 -21.08 35.30 1.45
N ALA A 585 -20.19 36.14 0.90
CA ALA A 585 -18.86 36.35 1.48
C ALA A 585 -18.93 36.98 2.88
N GLU A 586 -19.86 37.91 3.11
CA GLU A 586 -20.10 38.54 4.41
C GLU A 586 -20.68 37.55 5.42
N GLU A 587 -21.67 36.73 5.04
CA GLU A 587 -22.19 35.64 5.87
C GLU A 587 -21.09 34.64 6.24
N MET A 588 -20.26 34.26 5.27
CA MET A 588 -19.15 33.34 5.52
C MET A 588 -18.09 33.97 6.42
N LEU A 589 -17.79 35.26 6.28
CA LEU A 589 -16.89 35.99 7.18
C LEU A 589 -17.42 36.00 8.62
N GLU A 590 -18.70 36.25 8.83
CA GLU A 590 -19.32 36.19 10.17
C GLU A 590 -19.19 34.77 10.75
N TRP A 591 -19.52 33.75 9.96
CA TRP A 591 -19.43 32.36 10.40
C TRP A 591 -18.00 31.92 10.72
N VAL A 592 -17.03 32.13 9.83
CA VAL A 592 -15.63 31.69 10.06
C VAL A 592 -14.99 32.40 11.24
N ASN A 593 -15.37 33.65 11.54
CA ASN A 593 -14.87 34.36 12.72
C ASN A 593 -15.56 33.96 14.04
N SER A 594 -16.59 33.11 14.00
CA SER A 594 -17.31 32.66 15.19
C SER A 594 -16.57 31.55 15.97
N ASP A 595 -16.82 31.46 17.28
CA ASP A 595 -16.32 30.37 18.12
C ASP A 595 -16.86 29.00 17.66
N SER A 596 -18.11 28.96 17.18
CA SER A 596 -18.74 27.75 16.64
C SER A 596 -17.96 27.17 15.45
N TYR A 597 -17.35 28.01 14.63
CA TYR A 597 -16.50 27.55 13.53
C TYR A 597 -15.20 26.91 14.05
N LEU A 598 -14.57 27.53 15.05
CA LEU A 598 -13.37 26.99 15.68
C LEU A 598 -13.65 25.65 16.37
N GLU A 599 -14.77 25.52 17.07
CA GLU A 599 -15.25 24.25 17.63
C GLU A 599 -15.47 23.20 16.54
N ARG A 600 -16.04 23.60 15.39
CA ARG A 600 -16.24 22.72 14.24
C ARG A 600 -14.91 22.08 13.79
N LEU A 601 -13.82 22.86 13.75
CA LEU A 601 -12.51 22.41 13.27
C LEU A 601 -11.87 21.31 14.14
N GLN A 602 -12.38 21.02 15.34
CA GLN A 602 -11.89 19.94 16.18
C GLN A 602 -12.00 18.59 15.45
N GLY A 603 -10.87 17.90 15.32
CA GLY A 603 -10.74 16.63 14.59
C GLY A 603 -10.38 16.80 13.11
N THR A 604 -10.01 18.01 12.69
CA THR A 604 -9.35 18.28 11.40
C THR A 604 -7.84 18.44 11.60
N LEU A 605 -7.07 18.55 10.50
CA LEU A 605 -5.64 18.81 10.58
C LEU A 605 -5.27 20.19 11.16
N GLY A 606 -6.23 21.11 11.24
CA GLY A 606 -5.98 22.54 11.39
C GLY A 606 -5.15 23.07 10.22
N ALA A 607 -4.32 24.08 10.48
CA ALA A 607 -3.34 24.57 9.54
C ALA A 607 -1.96 24.62 10.19
N ASP A 608 -0.95 24.17 9.45
CA ASP A 608 0.43 24.26 9.89
C ASP A 608 0.92 25.71 9.86
N TRP A 609 1.79 26.08 10.81
CA TRP A 609 2.37 27.42 10.86
C TRP A 609 3.33 27.69 9.70
N ILE A 610 3.88 26.66 9.05
CA ILE A 610 4.84 26.67 7.92
C ILE A 610 6.20 27.28 8.27
N HIS A 611 6.22 28.31 9.13
CA HIS A 611 7.32 28.75 9.96
C HIS A 611 6.75 29.40 11.23
N LYS A 612 7.11 28.92 12.42
CA LYS A 612 6.85 29.68 13.65
C LYS A 612 7.74 30.91 13.59
N GLY A 613 7.15 32.07 13.36
CA GLY A 613 7.85 33.34 13.57
C GLY A 613 8.49 33.30 14.96
N ALA A 614 9.79 33.54 15.02
CA ALA A 614 10.56 33.63 16.27
C ALA A 614 9.99 34.69 17.22
#